data_AF-A0A820H7Z7-F1
#
_entry.id   AF-A0A820H7Z7-F1
#
_cell.length_a   1.000
_cell.length_b   1.000
_cell.length_c   1.000
_cell.angle_alpha   90.00
_cell.angle_beta   90.00
_cell.angle_gamma   90.00
#
_symmetry.space_group_name_H-M   'P 1'
#
loop_
_entity.id
_entity.type
_entity.pdbx_description
1 polymer ?
#
loop_
_entity_poly.entity_id
_entity_poly.type
_entity_poly.pdbx_seq_one_letter_code
_entity_poly.pdbx_strand_id
1 'polypeptide(L)'
;VAIEKEHKLITETLAKCPEVDVNKASLLGITPLLLVAEVGWLDILNILLQRGALVDLAPFGKWAENNKIAGSTPLIGATKYNHPECVKCLLAHHANPNHQNHSGISALMLAAEQGYFECVKLLVQGGAYLELAPSGLIALRSNLY
;
A
#
# COMPACT_ATOMS: atom_id res chain seq x y z
N VAL A 1 12.94 12.97 -8.68
CA VAL A 1 13.36 13.19 -10.09
C VAL A 1 14.41 12.20 -10.64
N ALA A 2 15.44 11.76 -9.89
CA ALA A 2 16.33 10.66 -10.35
C ALA A 2 15.89 9.28 -9.84
N ILE A 3 15.63 9.18 -8.54
CA ILE A 3 15.21 7.92 -7.86
C ILE A 3 13.89 7.39 -8.42
N GLU A 4 12.91 8.27 -8.66
CA GLU A 4 11.62 7.88 -9.26
C GLU A 4 11.77 7.38 -10.71
N LYS A 5 12.73 7.93 -11.48
CA LYS A 5 12.97 7.49 -12.86
C LYS A 5 13.64 6.12 -12.90
N GLU A 6 14.61 5.90 -12.02
CA GLU A 6 15.28 4.60 -11.88
C GLU A 6 14.30 3.53 -11.39
N HIS A 7 13.49 3.84 -10.38
CA HIS A 7 12.48 2.91 -9.88
C HIS A 7 11.34 2.65 -10.88
N LYS A 8 10.93 3.66 -11.67
CA LYS A 8 10.01 3.50 -12.80
C LYS A 8 10.55 2.52 -13.85
N LEU A 9 11.82 2.66 -14.20
CA LEU A 9 12.46 1.76 -15.17
C LEU A 9 12.52 0.33 -14.63
N ILE A 10 12.80 0.16 -13.34
CA ILE A 10 12.84 -1.16 -12.69
C ILE A 10 11.45 -1.81 -12.72
N THR A 11 10.37 -1.09 -12.37
CA THR A 11 9.01 -1.68 -12.38
C THR A 11 8.51 -1.98 -13.78
N GLU A 12 8.85 -1.16 -14.79
CA GLU A 12 8.55 -1.46 -16.19
C GLU A 12 9.35 -2.66 -16.72
N THR A 13 10.62 -2.78 -16.33
CA THR A 13 11.48 -3.91 -16.72
C THR A 13 10.99 -5.20 -16.05
N LEU A 14 10.62 -5.13 -14.77
CA LEU A 14 9.97 -6.24 -14.07
C LEU A 14 8.67 -6.63 -14.75
N ALA A 15 7.82 -5.69 -15.17
CA ALA A 15 6.60 -6.02 -15.90
C ALA A 15 6.87 -6.75 -17.23
N LYS A 16 7.96 -6.43 -17.92
CA LYS A 16 8.29 -6.99 -19.25
C LYS A 16 9.07 -8.31 -19.21
N CYS A 17 9.87 -8.56 -18.18
CA CYS A 17 10.76 -9.73 -18.12
C CYS A 17 10.23 -10.79 -17.12
N PRO A 18 9.78 -11.97 -17.59
CA PRO A 18 9.21 -13.01 -16.74
C PRO A 18 10.23 -13.74 -15.85
N GLU A 19 11.53 -13.62 -16.15
CA GLU A 19 12.61 -14.29 -15.40
C GLU A 19 13.05 -13.53 -14.14
N VAL A 20 12.65 -12.26 -13.99
CA VAL A 20 13.08 -11.43 -12.87
C VAL A 20 12.15 -11.61 -11.69
N ASP A 21 12.72 -11.83 -10.51
CA ASP A 21 12.00 -11.91 -9.24
C ASP A 21 11.30 -10.58 -8.91
N VAL A 22 9.96 -10.62 -8.91
CA VAL A 22 9.09 -9.47 -8.63
C VAL A 22 9.15 -8.99 -7.18
N ASN A 23 9.68 -9.82 -6.28
CA ASN A 23 9.82 -9.51 -4.85
C ASN A 23 11.18 -8.90 -4.50
N LYS A 24 12.08 -8.81 -5.48
CA LYS A 24 13.41 -8.27 -5.24
C LYS A 24 13.33 -6.79 -4.91
N ALA A 25 13.63 -6.45 -3.66
CA ALA A 25 13.70 -5.07 -3.21
C ALA A 25 14.87 -4.34 -3.88
N SER A 26 14.69 -3.03 -4.11
CA SER A 26 15.75 -2.11 -4.52
C SER A 26 16.88 -2.06 -3.47
N LEU A 27 18.02 -1.45 -3.80
CA LEU A 27 19.12 -1.20 -2.86
C LEU A 27 18.66 -0.37 -1.64
N LEU A 28 17.55 0.35 -1.77
CA LEU A 28 16.90 1.11 -0.70
C LEU A 28 15.91 0.28 0.14
N GLY A 29 15.82 -1.03 -0.14
CA GLY A 29 14.89 -1.97 0.49
C GLY A 29 13.43 -1.77 0.07
N ILE A 30 13.16 -1.00 -0.99
CA ILE A 30 11.80 -0.74 -1.49
C ILE A 30 11.38 -1.86 -2.44
N THR A 31 10.18 -2.41 -2.23
CA THR A 31 9.63 -3.45 -3.09
C THR A 31 8.96 -2.84 -4.33
N PRO A 32 9.03 -3.50 -5.49
CA PRO A 32 8.37 -3.03 -6.72
C PRO A 32 6.87 -2.80 -6.52
N LEU A 33 6.22 -3.69 -5.75
CA LEU A 33 4.80 -3.62 -5.46
C LEU A 33 4.43 -2.38 -4.62
N LEU A 34 5.25 -2.02 -3.62
CA LEU A 34 5.04 -0.80 -2.84
C LEU A 34 5.13 0.44 -3.72
N LEU A 35 6.15 0.51 -4.59
CA LEU A 35 6.34 1.66 -5.46
C LEU A 35 5.13 1.88 -6.38
N VAL A 36 4.68 0.83 -7.07
CA VAL A 36 3.53 0.97 -7.99
C VAL A 36 2.23 1.29 -7.25
N ALA A 37 2.10 0.82 -6.00
CA ALA A 37 0.97 1.15 -5.14
C ALA A 37 1.00 2.62 -4.70
N GLU A 38 2.17 3.16 -4.33
CA GLU A 38 2.35 4.58 -3.99
C GLU A 38 2.12 5.51 -5.18
N VAL A 39 2.49 5.09 -6.39
CA VAL A 39 2.32 5.89 -7.61
C VAL A 39 0.90 5.72 -8.21
N GLY A 40 0.21 4.62 -7.90
CA GLY A 40 -1.14 4.33 -8.40
C GLY A 40 -1.17 3.64 -9.77
N TRP A 41 -0.11 2.91 -10.17
CA TRP A 41 -0.06 2.20 -11.45
C TRP A 41 -0.79 0.86 -11.39
N LEU A 42 -2.12 0.91 -11.51
CA LEU A 42 -2.99 -0.26 -11.43
C LEU A 42 -2.62 -1.37 -12.42
N ASP A 43 -2.25 -1.04 -13.66
CA ASP A 43 -1.90 -2.02 -14.68
C ASP A 43 -0.67 -2.84 -14.28
N ILE A 44 0.38 -2.16 -13.81
CA ILE A 44 1.63 -2.81 -13.38
C ILE A 44 1.42 -3.51 -12.04
N LEU A 45 0.63 -2.94 -11.13
CA LEU A 45 0.22 -3.58 -9.88
C LEU A 45 -0.42 -4.95 -10.14
N ASN A 46 -1.39 -5.01 -11.05
CA ASN A 46 -2.04 -6.27 -11.44
C ASN A 46 -1.05 -7.29 -12.02
N ILE A 47 -0.14 -6.84 -12.89
CA ILE A 47 0.89 -7.72 -13.47
C ILE A 47 1.79 -8.29 -12.37
N LEU A 48 2.25 -7.47 -11.42
CA LEU A 48 3.11 -7.93 -10.32
C LEU A 48 2.36 -8.91 -9.41
N LEU A 49 1.10 -8.64 -9.08
CA LEU A 49 0.27 -9.52 -8.25
C LEU A 49 0.00 -10.87 -8.93
N GLN A 50 -0.30 -10.88 -10.23
CA GLN A 50 -0.47 -12.11 -11.01
C GLN A 50 0.82 -12.94 -11.08
N ARG A 51 1.98 -12.30 -11.00
CA ARG A 51 3.29 -12.95 -10.97
C ARG A 51 3.72 -13.44 -9.57
N GLY A 52 2.87 -13.30 -8.56
CA GLY A 52 3.16 -13.76 -7.20
C GLY A 52 3.96 -12.76 -6.37
N ALA A 53 3.77 -11.45 -6.62
CA ALA A 53 4.31 -10.43 -5.73
C ALA A 53 3.68 -10.53 -4.33
N LEU A 54 4.51 -10.43 -3.30
CA LEU A 54 4.11 -10.47 -1.91
C LEU A 54 3.41 -9.17 -1.52
N VAL A 55 2.10 -9.25 -1.26
CA VAL A 55 1.19 -8.12 -0.97
C VAL A 55 1.55 -7.31 0.28
N ASP A 56 2.13 -7.96 1.29
CA ASP A 56 2.45 -7.34 2.58
C ASP A 56 3.96 -7.11 2.76
N LEU A 57 4.75 -7.20 1.68
CA LEU A 57 6.20 -7.04 1.76
C LEU A 57 6.56 -5.55 1.97
N ALA A 58 6.84 -5.22 3.23
CA ALA A 58 7.22 -3.89 3.65
C ALA A 58 8.69 -3.57 3.33
N PRO A 59 9.03 -2.29 3.11
CA PRO A 59 10.39 -1.90 2.83
C PRO A 59 11.26 -1.95 4.10
N PHE A 60 12.55 -2.24 3.92
CA PHE A 60 13.51 -2.38 5.01
C PHE A 60 14.74 -1.48 4.83
N GLY A 61 15.47 -1.25 5.92
CA GLY A 61 16.73 -0.50 5.92
C GLY A 61 16.61 0.99 6.22
N LYS A 62 17.76 1.65 6.36
CA LYS A 62 17.87 3.04 6.86
C LYS A 62 17.10 4.06 6.03
N TRP A 63 16.98 3.84 4.71
CA TRP A 63 16.22 4.77 3.87
C TRP A 63 14.73 4.75 4.22
N ALA A 64 14.16 3.55 4.45
CA ALA A 64 12.77 3.39 4.82
C ALA A 64 12.47 3.99 6.21
N GLU A 65 13.39 3.81 7.16
CA GLU A 65 13.32 4.41 8.50
C GLU A 65 13.35 5.95 8.44
N ASN A 66 14.33 6.53 7.73
CA ASN A 66 14.48 7.98 7.59
C ASN A 66 13.28 8.65 6.89
N ASN A 67 12.59 7.93 6.01
CA ASN A 67 11.42 8.44 5.27
C ASN A 67 10.08 8.04 5.90
N LYS A 68 10.08 7.43 7.09
CA LYS A 68 8.87 6.98 7.81
C LYS A 68 7.97 6.06 6.97
N ILE A 69 8.57 5.27 6.09
CA ILE A 69 7.87 4.22 5.35
C ILE A 69 8.25 2.81 5.84
N ALA A 70 9.11 2.71 6.86
CA ALA A 70 9.48 1.43 7.45
C ALA A 70 8.22 0.68 7.91
N GLY A 71 8.05 -0.55 7.45
CA GLY A 71 6.87 -1.36 7.78
C GLY A 71 5.60 -0.95 7.02
N SER A 72 5.67 0.01 6.09
CA SER A 72 4.52 0.37 5.25
C SER A 72 4.31 -0.68 4.18
N THR A 73 3.18 -1.37 4.22
CA THR A 73 2.76 -2.28 3.15
C THR A 73 2.31 -1.51 1.92
N PRO A 74 2.30 -2.14 0.73
CA PRO A 74 1.67 -1.60 -0.48
C PRO A 74 0.28 -1.01 -0.24
N LEU A 75 -0.52 -1.60 0.65
CA LEU A 75 -1.84 -1.10 1.02
C LEU A 75 -1.80 0.27 1.73
N ILE A 76 -0.87 0.42 2.69
CA ILE A 76 -0.60 1.69 3.37
C ILE A 76 -0.11 2.74 2.35
N GLY A 77 0.77 2.35 1.44
CA GLY A 77 1.28 3.20 0.36
C GLY A 77 0.15 3.72 -0.56
N ALA A 78 -0.65 2.81 -1.12
CA ALA A 78 -1.80 3.18 -1.97
C ALA A 78 -2.79 4.10 -1.25
N THR A 79 -3.03 3.86 0.04
CA THR A 79 -3.96 4.68 0.83
C THR A 79 -3.38 6.06 1.12
N LYS A 80 -2.08 6.16 1.43
CA LYS A 80 -1.39 7.43 1.70
C LYS A 80 -1.50 8.42 0.53
N TYR A 81 -1.44 7.91 -0.70
CA TYR A 81 -1.54 8.70 -1.93
C TYR A 81 -2.95 8.73 -2.54
N ASN A 82 -3.96 8.20 -1.83
CA ASN A 82 -5.37 8.17 -2.24
C ASN A 82 -5.60 7.46 -3.59
N HIS A 83 -5.13 6.21 -3.70
CA HIS A 83 -5.35 5.34 -4.85
C HIS A 83 -6.35 4.22 -4.52
N PRO A 84 -7.66 4.53 -4.44
CA PRO A 84 -8.70 3.55 -4.06
C PRO A 84 -8.69 2.31 -4.96
N GLU A 85 -8.34 2.45 -6.24
CA GLU A 85 -8.37 1.35 -7.19
C GLU A 85 -7.25 0.34 -6.89
N CYS A 86 -6.09 0.85 -6.47
CA CYS A 86 -4.99 0.04 -5.98
C CYS A 86 -5.33 -0.61 -4.63
N VAL A 87 -5.99 0.13 -3.72
CA VAL A 87 -6.48 -0.41 -2.44
C VAL A 87 -7.43 -1.58 -2.68
N LYS A 88 -8.41 -1.43 -3.56
CA LYS A 88 -9.36 -2.48 -3.92
C LYS A 88 -8.66 -3.71 -4.50
N CYS A 89 -7.70 -3.51 -5.40
CA CYS A 89 -6.92 -4.59 -5.99
C CYS A 89 -6.10 -5.33 -4.92
N LEU A 90 -5.38 -4.61 -4.07
CA LEU A 90 -4.57 -5.20 -2.99
C LEU A 90 -5.43 -6.01 -2.00
N LEU A 91 -6.59 -5.49 -1.62
CA LEU A 91 -7.55 -6.21 -0.77
C LEU A 91 -8.10 -7.48 -1.45
N ALA A 92 -8.37 -7.42 -2.76
CA ALA A 92 -8.79 -8.60 -3.52
C ALA A 92 -7.71 -9.68 -3.58
N HIS A 93 -6.44 -9.30 -3.45
CA HIS A 93 -5.29 -10.19 -3.36
C HIS A 93 -4.88 -10.53 -1.90
N HIS A 94 -5.81 -10.40 -0.94
CA HIS A 94 -5.63 -10.76 0.46
C HIS A 94 -4.57 -9.94 1.22
N ALA A 95 -4.30 -8.69 0.82
CA ALA A 95 -3.49 -7.78 1.62
C ALA A 95 -4.12 -7.58 3.02
N ASN A 96 -3.30 -7.49 4.06
CA ASN A 96 -3.81 -7.32 5.42
C ASN A 96 -4.25 -5.87 5.69
N PRO A 97 -5.56 -5.58 5.83
CA PRO A 97 -6.05 -4.22 6.09
C PRO A 97 -5.71 -3.69 7.48
N ASN A 98 -5.36 -4.58 8.41
CA ASN A 98 -5.10 -4.28 9.81
C ASN A 98 -3.60 -4.13 10.11
N HIS A 99 -2.75 -4.28 9.10
CA HIS A 99 -1.32 -4.10 9.27
C HIS A 99 -1.02 -2.66 9.72
N GLN A 100 -0.12 -2.54 10.69
CA GLN A 100 0.38 -1.25 11.19
C GLN A 100 1.86 -1.15 10.83
N ASN A 101 2.26 0.02 10.32
CA ASN A 101 3.68 0.30 10.12
C ASN A 101 4.42 0.46 11.47
N HIS A 102 5.73 0.69 11.45
CA HIS A 102 6.51 0.85 12.69
C HIS A 102 6.10 2.07 13.54
N SER A 103 5.33 2.99 12.99
CA SER A 103 4.73 4.12 13.73
C SER A 103 3.35 3.80 14.31
N GLY A 104 2.88 2.56 14.20
CA GLY A 104 1.55 2.14 14.66
C GLY A 104 0.40 2.60 13.74
N ILE A 105 0.71 3.09 12.54
CA ILE A 105 -0.27 3.66 11.62
C ILE A 105 -0.78 2.54 10.68
N SER A 106 -2.10 2.34 10.65
CA SER A 106 -2.78 1.46 9.69
C SER A 106 -3.26 2.22 8.45
N ALA A 107 -3.63 1.49 7.40
CA ALA A 107 -4.24 2.09 6.20
C ALA A 107 -5.54 2.83 6.56
N LEU A 108 -6.36 2.27 7.46
CA LEU A 108 -7.62 2.90 7.88
C LEU A 108 -7.38 4.21 8.64
N MET A 109 -6.35 4.27 9.50
CA MET A 109 -5.96 5.51 10.19
C MET A 109 -5.64 6.62 9.19
N LEU A 110 -4.82 6.32 8.18
CA LEU A 110 -4.44 7.29 7.14
C LEU A 110 -5.65 7.75 6.33
N ALA A 111 -6.48 6.81 5.86
CA ALA A 111 -7.66 7.15 5.08
C ALA A 111 -8.63 8.04 5.89
N ALA A 112 -8.80 7.74 7.18
CA ALA A 112 -9.68 8.50 8.06
C ALA A 112 -9.12 9.89 8.39
N GLU A 113 -7.83 10.00 8.70
CA GLU A 113 -7.17 11.27 9.02
C GLU A 113 -7.19 12.23 7.83
N GLN A 114 -7.02 11.70 6.61
CA GLN A 114 -7.01 12.49 5.38
C GLN A 114 -8.42 12.70 4.77
N GLY A 115 -9.45 12.04 5.30
CA GLY A 115 -10.81 12.13 4.76
C GLY A 115 -11.01 11.42 3.41
N TYR A 116 -10.22 10.39 3.11
CA TYR A 116 -10.32 9.59 1.90
C TYR A 116 -11.48 8.58 2.00
N PHE A 117 -12.71 9.09 1.86
CA PHE A 117 -13.95 8.32 2.05
C PHE A 117 -14.01 7.01 1.26
N GLU A 118 -13.55 7.01 0.00
CA GLU A 118 -13.58 5.80 -0.82
C GLU A 118 -12.58 4.75 -0.31
N CYS A 119 -11.38 5.16 0.09
CA CYS A 119 -10.40 4.27 0.72
C CYS A 119 -10.93 3.74 2.05
N VAL A 120 -11.56 4.58 2.90
CA VAL A 120 -12.20 4.14 4.15
C VAL A 120 -13.25 3.06 3.87
N LYS A 121 -14.14 3.29 2.91
CA LYS A 121 -15.19 2.35 2.55
C LYS A 121 -14.61 1.01 2.09
N LEU A 122 -13.62 1.03 1.21
CA LEU A 122 -12.94 -0.16 0.70
C LEU A 122 -12.23 -0.93 1.82
N LEU A 123 -11.52 -0.24 2.71
CA LEU A 123 -10.81 -0.86 3.84
C LEU A 123 -11.78 -1.52 4.82
N VAL A 124 -12.89 -0.85 5.16
CA VAL A 124 -13.93 -1.41 6.03
C VAL A 124 -14.60 -2.62 5.37
N GLN A 125 -14.90 -2.57 4.08
CA GLN A 125 -15.40 -3.72 3.32
C GLN A 125 -14.38 -4.86 3.24
N GLY A 126 -13.08 -4.53 3.23
CA GLY A 126 -11.97 -5.49 3.24
C GLY A 126 -11.66 -6.09 4.62
N GLY A 127 -12.38 -5.72 5.68
CA GLY A 127 -12.18 -6.27 7.03
C GLY A 127 -11.23 -5.46 7.92
N ALA A 128 -11.02 -4.17 7.63
CA ALA A 128 -10.28 -3.28 8.51
C ALA A 128 -11.02 -3.09 9.85
N TYR A 129 -10.30 -3.21 10.96
CA TYR A 129 -10.82 -2.99 12.30
C TYR A 129 -11.10 -1.50 12.51
N LEU A 130 -12.37 -1.18 12.72
CA LEU A 130 -12.82 0.18 13.01
C LEU A 130 -12.20 0.75 14.30
N GLU A 131 -11.76 -0.11 15.22
CA GLU A 131 -11.06 0.30 16.44
C GLU A 131 -9.69 0.93 16.15
N LEU A 132 -9.10 0.61 15.01
CA LEU A 132 -7.88 1.25 14.54
C LEU A 132 -8.17 2.64 13.96
N ALA A 133 -9.43 3.00 13.66
CA ALA A 133 -9.73 4.33 13.16
C ALA A 133 -9.62 5.39 14.29
N PRO A 134 -9.18 6.62 13.98
CA PRO A 134 -9.22 7.71 14.95
C PRO A 134 -10.64 7.93 15.47
N SER A 135 -10.76 8.32 16.73
CA SER A 135 -12.01 8.40 17.51
C SER A 135 -13.15 9.17 16.82
N GLY A 136 -12.85 10.11 15.92
CA GLY A 136 -13.85 10.82 15.11
C GLY A 136 -14.59 9.96 14.08
N LEU A 137 -13.96 8.91 13.54
CA LEU A 137 -14.60 8.02 12.56
C LEU A 137 -15.50 6.97 13.23
N ILE A 138 -15.17 6.57 14.47
CA ILE A 138 -16.01 5.67 15.29
C ILE A 138 -17.40 6.30 15.49
N ALA A 139 -17.49 7.64 15.56
CA ALA A 139 -18.77 8.34 15.66
C ALA A 139 -19.66 8.22 14.40
N LEU A 140 -19.08 8.00 13.21
CA LEU A 140 -19.85 7.75 11.98
C LEU A 140 -20.56 6.37 11.99
N ARG A 141 -20.14 5.45 12.87
CA ARG A 141 -20.85 4.19 13.16
C ARG A 141 -22.26 4.46 13.67
N SER A 142 -22.45 5.51 14.48
CA SER A 142 -23.74 5.84 15.08
C SER A 142 -24.77 6.35 14.07
N ASN A 143 -24.37 6.69 12.84
CA ASN A 143 -25.25 7.13 11.76
C ASN A 143 -25.54 6.03 10.72
N LEU A 144 -25.03 4.82 10.94
CA LEU A 144 -25.22 3.66 10.05
C LEU A 144 -26.03 2.52 10.71
N TYR A 145 -26.61 2.75 11.90
CA TYR A 145 -27.54 1.85 12.60
C TYR A 145 -28.81 2.59 13.02
#